data_AF-A0A838MVC1-F1
#
_entry.id   AF-A0A838MVC1-F1
#
_cell.length_a   1.000
_cell.length_b   1.000
_cell.length_c   1.000
_cell.angle_alpha   90.00
_cell.angle_beta   90.00
_cell.angle_gamma   90.00
#
_symmetry.space_group_name_H-M   'P 1'
#
loop_
_entity.id
_entity.type
_entity.pdbx_description
1 polymer ?
#
loop_
_entity_poly.entity_id
_entity_poly.type
_entity_poly.pdbx_seq_one_letter_code
_entity_poly.pdbx_strand_id
1 'polypeptide(L)'
;EYEYVNREDEAPRLARFAKELKRQPKARAFVIGYADRLFRYGDLNGRQRAGYSGSRLIYRRDDALDEDRLVVVDGGFREKEMLELYLVPPGAPAPTPRPTIRFTDVTFCPQVTVSGPLYVWERGQPLQFSASVREERTQTKPSYRWTVSAGEMISGQDTTEITVRWPNSEYQQVKATVEVGGYASECNASASGTSPEKMISVPFKFDEFGQITCEDIKARLDNFGISLQSHPEMRAHIIYYGGQYYTDYRERRHLPTRGQAEAFGSLLKNYLINVRGISPNKLVLVNGGFRSEWGAELWLAPSGASAPVPTPTIPANKIKYRRGKLNMDLFIGCDEGT
;
A
#
# COMPACT_ATOMS: atom_id res chain seq x y z
N GLU A 1 -29.46 -23.73 0.22
CA GLU A 1 -28.09 -23.89 0.74
C GLU A 1 -27.15 -24.07 -0.43
N TYR A 2 -25.99 -23.40 -0.43
CA TYR A 2 -24.95 -23.69 -1.41
C TYR A 2 -23.57 -23.37 -0.83
N GLU A 3 -22.63 -24.28 -1.04
CA GLU A 3 -21.21 -24.08 -0.76
C GLU A 3 -20.69 -22.91 -1.60
N TYR A 4 -20.04 -21.95 -0.95
CA TYR A 4 -19.46 -20.82 -1.66
C TYR A 4 -18.17 -21.28 -2.32
N VAL A 5 -18.01 -20.95 -3.60
CA VAL A 5 -16.83 -21.32 -4.40
C VAL A 5 -16.08 -20.08 -4.84
N ASN A 6 -16.77 -19.11 -5.43
CA ASN A 6 -16.23 -17.81 -5.77
C ASN A 6 -17.36 -16.78 -5.98
N ARG A 7 -16.98 -15.52 -6.23
CA ARG A 7 -17.91 -14.40 -6.44
C ARG A 7 -18.76 -14.54 -7.72
N GLU A 8 -18.26 -15.19 -8.75
CA GLU A 8 -18.94 -15.34 -10.04
C GLU A 8 -20.05 -16.40 -9.95
N ASP A 9 -19.84 -17.45 -9.17
CA ASP A 9 -20.80 -18.53 -8.93
C ASP A 9 -21.95 -18.12 -8.00
N GLU A 10 -21.69 -17.18 -7.08
CA GLU A 10 -22.70 -16.60 -6.19
C GLU A 10 -23.69 -15.70 -6.95
N ALA A 11 -23.19 -14.88 -7.87
CA ALA A 11 -23.95 -13.86 -8.57
C ALA A 11 -25.27 -14.34 -9.22
N PRO A 12 -25.32 -15.48 -9.96
CA PRO A 12 -26.57 -15.99 -10.52
C PRO A 12 -27.52 -16.56 -9.46
N ARG A 13 -27.01 -17.04 -8.33
CA ARG A 13 -27.83 -17.57 -7.22
C ARG A 13 -28.55 -16.45 -6.49
N LEU A 14 -27.84 -15.36 -6.19
CA LEU A 14 -28.43 -14.15 -5.62
C LEU A 14 -29.46 -13.51 -6.55
N ALA A 15 -29.21 -13.49 -7.87
CA ALA A 15 -30.17 -12.99 -8.85
C ALA A 15 -31.48 -13.80 -8.85
N ARG A 16 -31.38 -15.14 -8.88
CA ARG A 16 -32.56 -16.01 -8.80
C ARG A 16 -33.33 -15.82 -7.48
N PHE A 17 -32.61 -15.68 -6.38
CA PHE A 17 -33.19 -15.43 -5.06
C PHE A 17 -33.92 -14.09 -5.00
N ALA A 18 -33.31 -13.00 -5.49
CA ALA A 18 -33.93 -11.68 -5.55
C ALA A 18 -35.22 -11.68 -6.39
N LYS A 19 -35.19 -12.34 -7.55
CA LYS A 19 -36.37 -12.50 -8.42
C LYS A 19 -37.53 -13.20 -7.72
N GLU A 20 -37.25 -14.23 -6.93
CA GLU A 20 -38.29 -14.95 -6.19
C GLU A 20 -38.80 -14.15 -5.00
N LEU A 21 -37.94 -13.41 -4.29
CA LEU A 21 -38.36 -12.52 -3.21
C LEU A 21 -39.26 -11.37 -3.71
N LYS A 22 -39.03 -10.85 -4.92
CA LYS A 22 -39.90 -9.84 -5.53
C LYS A 22 -41.32 -10.36 -5.78
N ARG A 23 -41.48 -11.65 -6.06
CA ARG A 23 -42.81 -12.29 -6.21
C ARG A 23 -43.56 -12.42 -4.90
N GLN A 24 -42.86 -12.29 -3.76
CA GLN A 24 -43.42 -12.44 -2.42
C GLN A 24 -43.22 -11.13 -1.63
N PRO A 25 -43.99 -10.06 -1.91
CA PRO A 25 -43.70 -8.71 -1.43
C PRO A 25 -43.69 -8.55 0.10
N LYS A 26 -44.39 -9.43 0.81
CA LYS A 26 -44.42 -9.43 2.29
C LYS A 26 -43.36 -10.33 2.93
N ALA A 27 -42.67 -11.16 2.16
CA ALA A 27 -41.61 -12.02 2.68
C ALA A 27 -40.33 -11.22 2.95
N ARG A 28 -39.56 -11.66 3.95
CA ARG A 28 -38.22 -11.16 4.26
C ARG A 28 -37.17 -12.14 3.74
N ALA A 29 -36.06 -11.62 3.25
CA ALA A 29 -34.87 -12.39 2.93
C ALA A 29 -34.01 -12.55 4.18
N PHE A 30 -33.73 -13.80 4.55
CA PHE A 30 -32.69 -14.10 5.53
C PHE A 30 -31.48 -14.65 4.79
N VAL A 31 -30.34 -14.02 5.01
CA VAL A 31 -29.04 -14.46 4.51
C VAL A 31 -28.23 -14.90 5.72
N ILE A 32 -27.98 -16.20 5.82
CA ILE A 32 -27.14 -16.79 6.87
C ILE A 32 -25.80 -17.16 6.24
N GLY A 33 -24.72 -16.64 6.79
CA GLY A 33 -23.37 -16.93 6.32
C GLY A 33 -22.61 -17.75 7.32
N TYR A 34 -21.89 -18.76 6.84
CA TYR A 34 -21.02 -19.61 7.64
C TYR A 34 -19.58 -19.40 7.19
N ALA A 35 -18.68 -19.28 8.17
CA ALA A 35 -17.25 -19.24 7.95
C ALA A 35 -16.67 -20.66 7.85
N ASP A 36 -15.51 -20.75 7.21
CA ASP A 36 -14.75 -21.99 7.04
C ASP A 36 -14.11 -22.44 8.36
N ARG A 37 -13.93 -23.74 8.56
CA ARG A 37 -13.20 -24.33 9.69
C ARG A 37 -11.75 -23.87 9.71
N LEU A 38 -11.14 -23.71 8.53
CA LEU A 38 -9.80 -23.20 8.35
C LEU A 38 -9.85 -21.69 8.12
N PHE A 39 -9.92 -20.93 9.21
CA PHE A 39 -10.09 -19.48 9.17
C PHE A 39 -8.75 -18.76 9.04
N ARG A 40 -8.50 -18.14 7.89
CA ARG A 40 -7.28 -17.38 7.61
C ARG A 40 -7.47 -15.92 7.99
N TYR A 41 -6.38 -15.27 8.37
CA TYR A 41 -6.40 -13.82 8.62
C TYR A 41 -6.96 -13.07 7.40
N GLY A 42 -8.00 -12.25 7.63
CA GLY A 42 -8.70 -11.51 6.58
C GLY A 42 -9.90 -12.23 5.96
N ASP A 43 -10.15 -13.49 6.32
CA ASP A 43 -11.38 -14.18 5.92
C ASP A 43 -12.61 -13.50 6.52
N LEU A 44 -13.73 -13.58 5.80
CA LEU A 44 -15.00 -13.06 6.28
C LEU A 44 -15.62 -14.04 7.28
N ASN A 45 -15.91 -13.56 8.48
CA ASN A 45 -16.77 -14.30 9.40
C ASN A 45 -18.19 -14.46 8.81
N GLY A 46 -18.99 -15.34 9.42
CA GLY A 46 -20.33 -15.67 8.91
C GLY A 46 -21.21 -14.44 8.69
N ARG A 47 -21.19 -13.50 9.64
CA ARG A 47 -21.94 -12.24 9.53
C ARG A 47 -21.45 -11.35 8.40
N GLN A 48 -20.14 -11.14 8.27
CA GLN A 48 -19.55 -10.31 7.21
C GLN A 48 -19.84 -10.88 5.83
N ARG A 49 -19.77 -12.21 5.69
CA ARG A 49 -20.13 -12.90 4.44
C ARG A 49 -21.59 -12.69 4.08
N ALA A 50 -22.49 -12.94 5.02
CA ALA A 50 -23.91 -12.69 4.81
C ALA A 50 -24.21 -11.21 4.50
N GLY A 51 -23.50 -10.28 5.14
CA GLY A 51 -23.60 -8.85 4.86
C GLY A 51 -23.11 -8.48 3.46
N TYR A 52 -22.00 -9.07 3.00
CA TYR A 52 -21.49 -8.84 1.66
C TYR A 52 -22.48 -9.33 0.59
N SER A 53 -23.02 -10.55 0.74
CA SER A 53 -24.06 -11.08 -0.15
C SER A 53 -25.36 -10.28 -0.05
N GLY A 54 -25.72 -9.83 1.16
CA GLY A 54 -26.88 -8.99 1.43
C GLY A 54 -26.81 -7.63 0.72
N SER A 55 -25.67 -6.94 0.79
CA SER A 55 -25.47 -5.66 0.11
C SER A 55 -25.61 -5.79 -1.40
N ARG A 56 -25.20 -6.92 -2.00
CA ARG A 56 -25.42 -7.20 -3.43
C ARG A 56 -26.90 -7.32 -3.79
N LEU A 57 -27.75 -7.79 -2.88
CA LEU A 57 -29.19 -7.82 -3.09
C LEU A 57 -29.83 -6.43 -3.00
N ILE A 58 -29.24 -5.50 -2.24
CA ILE A 58 -29.72 -4.12 -2.10
C ILE A 58 -29.27 -3.25 -3.28
N TYR A 59 -28.01 -3.33 -3.70
CA TYR A 59 -27.42 -2.36 -4.64
C TYR A 59 -27.43 -2.75 -6.12
N ARG A 60 -27.91 -3.96 -6.49
CA ARG A 60 -27.99 -4.34 -7.91
C ARG A 60 -29.11 -3.57 -8.61
N ARG A 61 -28.74 -2.70 -9.57
CA ARG A 61 -29.63 -1.74 -10.25
C ARG A 61 -30.96 -2.31 -10.78
N ASP A 62 -30.99 -3.56 -11.26
CA ASP A 62 -32.20 -4.17 -11.82
C ASP A 62 -33.06 -4.92 -10.77
N ASP A 63 -32.47 -5.29 -9.63
CA ASP A 63 -33.05 -6.19 -8.62
C ASP A 63 -32.96 -5.70 -7.17
N ALA A 64 -32.72 -4.40 -6.96
CA ALA A 64 -32.55 -3.78 -5.66
C ALA A 64 -33.71 -4.11 -4.71
N LEU A 65 -33.37 -4.69 -3.57
CA LEU A 65 -34.28 -4.94 -2.47
C LEU A 65 -34.32 -3.73 -1.53
N ASP A 66 -35.49 -3.52 -0.93
CA ASP A 66 -35.64 -2.64 0.22
C ASP A 66 -34.83 -3.20 1.41
N GLU A 67 -34.02 -2.36 2.04
CA GLU A 67 -33.07 -2.76 3.09
C GLU A 67 -33.81 -3.40 4.28
N ASP A 68 -35.01 -2.90 4.61
CA ASP A 68 -35.86 -3.40 5.69
C ASP A 68 -36.30 -4.87 5.50
N ARG A 69 -36.23 -5.36 4.26
CA ARG A 69 -36.61 -6.74 3.91
C ARG A 69 -35.45 -7.72 4.04
N LEU A 70 -34.24 -7.26 4.33
CA LEU A 70 -33.06 -8.11 4.48
C LEU A 70 -32.72 -8.34 5.96
N VAL A 71 -32.43 -9.59 6.30
CA VAL A 71 -31.89 -9.98 7.61
C VAL A 71 -30.59 -10.72 7.40
N VAL A 72 -29.51 -10.16 7.95
CA VAL A 72 -28.17 -10.74 7.92
C VAL A 72 -27.92 -11.48 9.23
N VAL A 73 -27.60 -12.77 9.14
CA VAL A 73 -27.41 -13.66 10.30
C VAL A 73 -26.03 -14.27 10.26
N ASP A 74 -25.36 -14.27 11.41
CA ASP A 74 -24.14 -15.05 11.61
C ASP A 74 -24.49 -16.52 11.81
N GLY A 75 -24.04 -17.36 10.89
CA GLY A 75 -24.23 -18.80 10.92
C GLY A 75 -23.25 -19.53 11.85
N GLY A 76 -22.14 -18.89 12.23
CA GLY A 76 -21.01 -19.56 12.86
C GLY A 76 -20.13 -20.27 11.83
N PHE A 77 -19.66 -21.47 12.17
CA PHE A 77 -18.63 -22.19 11.40
C PHE A 77 -19.14 -23.52 10.84
N ARG A 78 -18.67 -23.86 9.64
CA ARG A 78 -18.87 -25.15 8.98
C ARG A 78 -17.57 -25.63 8.36
N GLU A 79 -17.57 -26.86 7.85
CA GLU A 79 -16.39 -27.43 7.17
C GLU A 79 -15.89 -26.58 5.99
N LYS A 80 -16.81 -25.86 5.33
CA LYS A 80 -16.50 -24.91 4.27
C LYS A 80 -17.36 -23.66 4.38
N GLU A 81 -16.85 -22.57 3.84
CA GLU A 81 -17.60 -21.34 3.67
C GLU A 81 -18.93 -21.56 2.90
N MET A 82 -20.03 -21.03 3.44
CA MET A 82 -21.36 -21.35 2.93
C MET A 82 -22.36 -20.22 3.14
N LEU A 83 -23.36 -20.16 2.27
CA LEU A 83 -24.52 -19.28 2.40
C LEU A 83 -25.83 -20.08 2.36
N GLU A 84 -26.72 -19.73 3.28
CA GLU A 84 -28.12 -20.14 3.25
C GLU A 84 -28.99 -18.91 2.96
N LEU A 85 -29.88 -19.06 1.99
CA LEU A 85 -30.81 -18.02 1.57
C LEU A 85 -32.23 -18.52 1.86
N TYR A 86 -32.96 -17.80 2.69
CA TYR A 86 -34.33 -18.13 3.06
C TYR A 86 -35.28 -17.00 2.68
N LEU A 87 -36.40 -17.38 2.08
CA LEU A 87 -37.58 -16.52 1.95
C LEU A 87 -38.50 -16.85 3.12
N VAL A 88 -38.73 -15.88 4.00
CA VAL A 88 -39.52 -16.08 5.21
C VAL A 88 -40.80 -15.26 5.10
N PRO A 89 -41.97 -15.90 4.91
CA PRO A 89 -43.25 -15.21 4.90
C PRO A 89 -43.57 -14.54 6.25
N PRO A 90 -44.47 -13.54 6.28
CA PRO A 90 -44.94 -12.95 7.53
C PRO A 90 -45.48 -14.01 8.48
N GLY A 91 -45.07 -13.94 9.75
CA GLY A 91 -45.53 -14.86 10.81
C GLY A 91 -44.84 -16.24 10.81
N ALA A 92 -44.04 -16.58 9.79
CA ALA A 92 -43.20 -17.77 9.84
C ALA A 92 -42.01 -17.57 10.80
N PRO A 93 -41.56 -18.63 11.50
CA PRO A 93 -40.40 -18.53 12.38
C PRO A 93 -39.13 -18.21 11.58
N ALA A 94 -38.24 -17.41 12.18
CA ALA A 94 -36.94 -17.14 11.60
C ALA A 94 -36.11 -18.43 11.48
N PRO A 95 -35.35 -18.61 10.38
CA PRO A 95 -34.45 -19.75 10.25
C PRO A 95 -33.39 -19.71 11.34
N THR A 96 -33.16 -20.85 11.98
CA THR A 96 -32.13 -21.01 13.01
C THR A 96 -30.82 -21.48 12.37
N PRO A 97 -29.70 -20.76 12.58
CA PRO A 97 -28.37 -21.21 12.17
C PRO A 97 -28.02 -22.62 12.63
N ARG A 98 -27.31 -23.37 11.78
CA ARG A 98 -26.85 -24.73 12.09
C ARG A 98 -25.34 -24.81 11.86
N PRO A 99 -24.51 -24.26 12.77
CA PRO A 99 -23.07 -24.48 12.70
C PRO A 99 -22.76 -25.96 12.91
N THR A 100 -21.81 -26.50 12.14
CA THR A 100 -21.33 -27.88 12.32
C THR A 100 -19.99 -27.92 13.05
N ILE A 101 -19.33 -26.77 13.18
CA ILE A 101 -18.03 -26.62 13.84
C ILE A 101 -18.21 -25.73 15.08
N ARG A 102 -17.71 -26.22 16.22
CA ARG A 102 -17.66 -25.39 17.44
C ARG A 102 -16.53 -24.38 17.31
N PHE A 103 -16.71 -23.20 17.88
CA PHE A 103 -15.69 -22.15 17.84
C PHE A 103 -14.32 -22.57 18.42
N THR A 104 -14.29 -23.53 19.35
CA THR A 104 -13.05 -24.09 19.91
C THR A 104 -12.29 -25.00 18.95
N ASP A 105 -12.98 -25.53 17.94
CA ASP A 105 -12.44 -26.49 16.98
C ASP A 105 -12.06 -25.80 15.64
N VAL A 106 -12.18 -24.48 15.58
CA VAL A 106 -11.79 -23.66 14.43
C VAL A 106 -10.28 -23.48 14.44
N THR A 107 -9.65 -23.71 13.29
CA THR A 107 -8.22 -23.50 13.09
C THR A 107 -8.00 -22.08 12.57
N PHE A 108 -7.38 -21.24 13.39
CA PHE A 108 -7.02 -19.87 13.01
C PHE A 108 -5.60 -19.83 12.43
N CYS A 109 -5.48 -19.52 11.15
CA CYS A 109 -4.21 -19.45 10.45
C CYS A 109 -3.69 -18.01 10.34
N PRO A 110 -2.40 -17.78 10.63
CA PRO A 110 -1.82 -16.46 10.56
C PRO A 110 -1.58 -16.05 9.10
N GLN A 111 -1.51 -14.74 8.86
CA GLN A 111 -0.89 -14.19 7.67
C GLN A 111 0.59 -13.94 7.96
N VAL A 112 1.47 -14.58 7.19
CA VAL A 112 2.91 -14.37 7.26
C VAL A 112 3.34 -13.54 6.05
N THR A 113 4.14 -12.51 6.28
CA THR A 113 4.77 -11.73 5.20
C THR A 113 6.25 -11.57 5.51
N VAL A 114 7.10 -11.58 4.48
CA VAL A 114 8.53 -11.29 4.62
C VAL A 114 8.85 -10.02 3.85
N SER A 115 9.44 -9.06 4.54
CA SER A 115 10.03 -7.87 3.96
C SER A 115 11.52 -8.13 3.72
N GLY A 116 11.96 -7.99 2.47
CA GLY A 116 13.38 -7.96 2.11
C GLY A 116 13.87 -6.53 1.94
N PRO A 117 15.19 -6.33 1.81
CA PRO A 117 15.75 -5.01 1.57
C PRO A 117 15.41 -4.56 0.15
N LEU A 118 15.09 -3.28 -0.05
CA LEU A 118 14.79 -2.71 -1.37
C LEU A 118 16.04 -2.31 -2.18
N TYR A 119 17.21 -2.31 -1.55
CA TYR A 119 18.50 -1.86 -2.09
C TYR A 119 19.64 -2.55 -1.30
N VAL A 120 20.88 -2.50 -1.80
CA VAL A 120 22.05 -3.08 -1.13
C VAL A 120 23.20 -2.09 -1.24
N TRP A 121 23.74 -1.71 -0.08
CA TRP A 121 24.45 -0.45 0.10
C TRP A 121 25.94 -0.48 -0.24
N GLU A 122 26.65 -1.54 0.16
CA GLU A 122 28.08 -1.68 -0.10
C GLU A 122 28.46 -3.16 -0.20
N ARG A 123 29.57 -3.44 -0.91
CA ARG A 123 30.19 -4.76 -0.88
C ARG A 123 30.52 -5.12 0.58
N GLY A 124 29.85 -6.12 1.12
CA GLY A 124 30.11 -6.66 2.46
C GLY A 124 29.08 -6.28 3.52
N GLN A 125 28.15 -5.36 3.26
CA GLN A 125 26.99 -5.17 4.16
C GLN A 125 26.01 -6.34 3.98
N PRO A 126 25.53 -6.94 5.08
CA PRO A 126 24.59 -8.04 4.97
C PRO A 126 23.17 -7.54 4.65
N LEU A 127 22.40 -8.38 3.98
CA LEU A 127 20.98 -8.23 3.74
C LEU A 127 20.18 -8.50 5.01
N GLN A 128 19.19 -7.67 5.28
CA GLN A 128 18.28 -7.83 6.41
C GLN A 128 16.90 -8.20 5.88
N PHE A 129 16.34 -9.30 6.38
CA PHE A 129 14.98 -9.72 6.08
C PHE A 129 14.19 -9.82 7.38
N SER A 130 12.95 -9.34 7.36
CA SER A 130 12.08 -9.33 8.55
C SER A 130 10.74 -10.00 8.22
N ALA A 131 10.31 -10.92 9.08
CA ALA A 131 9.00 -11.54 9.02
C ALA A 131 8.00 -10.78 9.89
N SER A 132 6.78 -10.60 9.37
CA SER A 132 5.62 -10.13 10.13
C SER A 132 4.57 -11.23 10.14
N VAL A 133 4.10 -11.56 11.34
CA VAL A 133 3.03 -12.53 11.56
C VAL A 133 1.84 -11.78 12.12
N ARG A 134 0.71 -11.84 11.40
CA ARG A 134 -0.57 -11.27 11.85
C ARG A 134 -1.52 -12.42 12.14
N GLU A 135 -2.11 -12.39 13.32
CA GLU A 135 -3.04 -13.42 13.79
C GLU A 135 -4.19 -12.79 14.56
N GLU A 136 -5.34 -13.47 14.56
CA GLU A 136 -6.51 -13.01 15.33
C GLU A 136 -6.46 -13.43 16.80
N ARG A 137 -5.73 -14.50 17.13
CA ARG A 137 -5.54 -14.99 18.50
C ARG A 137 -4.07 -14.92 18.90
N THR A 138 -3.76 -14.14 19.93
CA THR A 138 -2.40 -13.90 20.46
C THR A 138 -1.87 -15.00 21.39
N GLN A 139 -2.46 -16.19 21.38
CA GLN A 139 -2.10 -17.27 22.33
C GLN A 139 -1.01 -18.21 21.82
N THR A 140 -0.60 -18.08 20.57
CA THR A 140 0.44 -18.91 19.99
C THR A 140 1.79 -18.25 20.16
N LYS A 141 2.81 -19.00 20.60
CA LYS A 141 4.20 -18.56 20.54
C LYS A 141 4.80 -19.04 19.21
N PRO A 142 4.93 -18.18 18.18
CA PRO A 142 5.45 -18.59 16.89
C PRO A 142 6.93 -19.01 16.99
N SER A 143 7.31 -20.02 16.22
CA SER A 143 8.71 -20.41 15.99
C SER A 143 9.09 -20.13 14.54
N TYR A 144 10.32 -19.70 14.28
CA TYR A 144 10.73 -19.25 12.94
C TYR A 144 11.83 -20.13 12.38
N ARG A 145 11.62 -20.70 11.20
CA ARG A 145 12.65 -21.44 10.48
C ARG A 145 12.94 -20.76 9.15
N TRP A 146 14.10 -20.14 9.06
CA TRP A 146 14.53 -19.43 7.87
C TRP A 146 15.37 -20.30 6.94
N THR A 147 15.21 -20.09 5.65
CA THR A 147 16.01 -20.64 4.56
C THR A 147 16.32 -19.53 3.55
N VAL A 148 17.49 -19.59 2.90
CA VAL A 148 17.92 -18.60 1.91
C VAL A 148 18.33 -19.31 0.61
N SER A 149 17.98 -18.73 -0.53
CA SER A 149 18.29 -19.31 -1.85
C SER A 149 19.74 -19.11 -2.29
N ALA A 150 20.40 -18.09 -1.75
CA ALA A 150 21.77 -17.70 -2.07
C ALA A 150 22.37 -16.88 -0.92
N GLY A 151 23.70 -16.78 -0.88
CA GLY A 151 24.42 -16.15 0.23
C GLY A 151 24.54 -17.08 1.45
N GLU A 152 24.98 -16.51 2.57
CA GLU A 152 25.18 -17.22 3.83
C GLU A 152 24.38 -16.53 4.94
N MET A 153 23.55 -17.25 5.67
CA MET A 153 22.85 -16.68 6.82
C MET A 153 23.84 -16.47 7.97
N ILE A 154 24.05 -15.22 8.36
CA ILE A 154 25.01 -14.84 9.40
C ILE A 154 24.40 -15.01 10.79
N SER A 155 23.13 -14.59 10.95
CA SER A 155 22.44 -14.63 12.24
C SER A 155 20.91 -14.51 12.08
N GLY A 156 20.19 -14.74 13.19
CA GLY A 156 18.76 -14.46 13.29
C GLY A 156 17.83 -15.66 13.12
N GLN A 157 18.39 -16.88 13.02
CA GLN A 157 17.58 -18.10 13.05
C GLN A 157 16.70 -18.14 14.32
N ASP A 158 15.50 -18.71 14.21
CA ASP A 158 14.52 -18.76 15.31
C ASP A 158 13.99 -17.39 15.76
N THR A 159 14.26 -16.32 15.01
CA THR A 159 13.75 -14.98 15.30
C THR A 159 12.91 -14.41 14.14
N THR A 160 12.28 -13.26 14.36
CA THR A 160 11.53 -12.53 13.33
C THR A 160 12.41 -11.88 12.28
N GLU A 161 13.74 -11.92 12.42
CA GLU A 161 14.65 -11.18 11.55
C GLU A 161 15.93 -11.96 11.30
N ILE A 162 16.37 -12.02 10.04
CA ILE A 162 17.64 -12.64 9.67
C ILE A 162 18.58 -11.66 9.00
N THR A 163 19.86 -11.91 9.20
CA THR A 163 20.96 -11.22 8.54
C THR A 163 21.67 -12.19 7.60
N VAL A 164 21.79 -11.84 6.32
CA VAL A 164 22.31 -12.72 5.27
C VAL A 164 23.45 -12.04 4.53
N ARG A 165 24.60 -12.69 4.44
CA ARG A 165 25.74 -12.22 3.65
C ARG A 165 25.37 -12.21 2.17
N TRP A 166 25.63 -11.09 1.49
CA TRP A 166 25.48 -11.00 0.03
C TRP A 166 26.34 -12.07 -0.69
N PRO A 167 25.82 -12.77 -1.71
CA PRO A 167 26.59 -13.75 -2.48
C PRO A 167 27.73 -13.09 -3.26
N ASN A 168 28.84 -13.79 -3.52
CA ASN A 168 29.99 -13.24 -4.26
C ASN A 168 29.74 -13.02 -5.78
N SER A 169 28.48 -12.89 -6.20
CA SER A 169 28.05 -12.64 -7.58
C SER A 169 27.56 -11.20 -7.75
N GLU A 170 27.81 -10.64 -8.93
CA GLU A 170 27.42 -9.26 -9.28
C GLU A 170 25.92 -9.13 -9.64
N TYR A 171 25.28 -10.26 -9.98
CA TYR A 171 23.87 -10.36 -10.39
C TYR A 171 23.23 -11.59 -9.75
N GLN A 172 22.66 -11.45 -8.57
CA GLN A 172 21.90 -12.54 -7.95
C GLN A 172 20.93 -12.01 -6.90
N GLN A 173 19.64 -12.22 -7.15
CA GLN A 173 18.61 -11.99 -6.16
C GLN A 173 18.67 -13.06 -5.06
N VAL A 174 18.69 -12.62 -3.81
CA VAL A 174 18.56 -13.49 -2.63
C VAL A 174 17.09 -13.56 -2.26
N LYS A 175 16.53 -14.78 -2.23
CA LYS A 175 15.20 -15.07 -1.70
C LYS A 175 15.35 -15.65 -0.30
N ALA A 176 14.80 -14.98 0.70
CA ALA A 176 14.64 -15.52 2.04
C ALA A 176 13.23 -16.09 2.18
N THR A 177 13.11 -17.29 2.73
CA THR A 177 11.84 -17.96 3.03
C THR A 177 11.78 -18.29 4.50
N VAL A 178 10.68 -17.95 5.16
CA VAL A 178 10.41 -18.30 6.54
C VAL A 178 9.27 -19.30 6.59
N GLU A 179 9.45 -20.35 7.38
CA GLU A 179 8.39 -21.25 7.83
C GLU A 179 8.10 -20.92 9.30
N VAL A 180 6.83 -20.65 9.61
CA VAL A 180 6.39 -20.28 10.95
C VAL A 180 5.67 -21.46 11.58
N GLY A 181 6.27 -22.02 12.64
CA GLY A 181 5.70 -23.07 13.47
C GLY A 181 4.91 -22.51 14.66
N GLY A 182 4.28 -23.42 15.41
CA GLY A 182 3.37 -23.10 16.52
C GLY A 182 1.89 -23.13 16.12
N TYR A 183 1.58 -23.17 14.82
CA TYR A 183 0.22 -23.27 14.28
C TYR A 183 -0.11 -24.69 13.83
N ALA A 184 -1.40 -24.96 13.59
CA ALA A 184 -1.84 -26.23 13.02
C ALA A 184 -1.16 -26.47 11.66
N SER A 185 -0.80 -27.73 11.38
CA SER A 185 -0.09 -28.11 10.15
C SER A 185 -0.86 -27.74 8.88
N GLU A 186 -2.19 -27.68 8.95
CA GLU A 186 -3.06 -27.27 7.84
C GLU A 186 -2.87 -25.80 7.40
N CYS A 187 -2.26 -24.95 8.24
CA CYS A 187 -2.07 -23.53 7.93
C CYS A 187 -1.00 -23.27 6.88
N ASN A 188 0.00 -24.16 6.74
CA ASN A 188 1.16 -23.96 5.85
C ASN A 188 1.73 -22.53 5.94
N ALA A 189 1.98 -22.06 7.17
CA ALA A 189 2.38 -20.68 7.43
C ALA A 189 3.81 -20.43 6.96
N SER A 190 3.97 -20.08 5.68
CA SER A 190 5.25 -19.71 5.09
C SER A 190 5.12 -18.49 4.20
N ALA A 191 6.21 -17.74 4.08
CA ALA A 191 6.30 -16.60 3.20
C ALA A 191 7.74 -16.39 2.74
N SER A 192 7.90 -15.67 1.63
CA SER A 192 9.21 -15.32 1.11
C SER A 192 9.30 -13.84 0.78
N GLY A 193 10.50 -13.29 0.93
CA GLY A 193 10.86 -11.95 0.50
C GLY A 193 12.15 -12.01 -0.32
N THR A 194 12.38 -10.98 -1.13
CA THR A 194 13.52 -10.95 -2.05
C THR A 194 14.33 -9.68 -1.89
N SER A 195 15.64 -9.79 -2.08
CA SER A 195 16.51 -8.64 -2.30
C SER A 195 16.39 -8.12 -3.74
N PRO A 196 17.02 -6.99 -4.07
CA PRO A 196 17.24 -6.59 -5.47
C PRO A 196 18.20 -7.59 -6.14
N GLU A 197 18.15 -7.63 -7.47
CA GLU A 197 19.04 -8.45 -8.30
C GLU A 197 20.46 -7.86 -8.39
N LYS A 198 20.58 -6.54 -8.21
CA LYS A 198 21.83 -5.77 -8.31
C LYS A 198 22.01 -4.85 -7.10
N MET A 199 23.25 -4.69 -6.66
CA MET A 199 23.62 -3.64 -5.69
C MET A 199 23.33 -2.24 -6.27
N ILE A 200 22.44 -1.48 -5.63
CA ILE A 200 22.14 -0.10 -6.01
C ILE A 200 23.05 0.82 -5.18
N SER A 201 24.28 1.03 -5.64
CA SER A 201 25.23 1.99 -5.06
C SER A 201 25.14 3.39 -5.68
N VAL A 202 24.12 3.63 -6.53
CA VAL A 202 23.91 4.89 -7.24
C VAL A 202 22.60 5.52 -6.78
N PRO A 203 22.52 6.86 -6.69
CA PRO A 203 21.24 7.54 -6.52
C PRO A 203 20.24 7.04 -7.55
N PHE A 204 19.01 6.79 -7.13
CA PHE A 204 17.92 6.50 -8.07
C PHE A 204 16.85 7.57 -7.99
N LYS A 205 16.26 7.85 -9.14
CA LYS A 205 15.18 8.81 -9.27
C LYS A 205 13.90 8.16 -8.78
N PHE A 206 13.38 8.67 -7.68
CA PHE A 206 12.12 8.23 -7.09
C PHE A 206 10.93 8.79 -7.87
N ASP A 207 10.99 10.08 -8.22
CA ASP A 207 9.94 10.76 -8.97
C ASP A 207 10.50 11.98 -9.73
N GLU A 208 9.76 12.44 -10.73
CA GLU A 208 10.02 13.66 -11.48
C GLU A 208 8.70 14.32 -11.88
N PHE A 209 8.62 15.63 -11.70
CA PHE A 209 7.45 16.39 -12.11
C PHE A 209 7.84 17.80 -12.59
N GLY A 210 7.07 18.28 -13.57
CA GLY A 210 7.17 19.64 -14.09
C GLY A 210 6.16 20.57 -13.42
N GLN A 211 5.46 21.35 -14.25
CA GLN A 211 4.38 22.22 -13.80
C GLN A 211 3.10 21.41 -13.53
N ILE A 212 2.87 21.07 -12.26
CA ILE A 212 1.68 20.38 -11.75
C ILE A 212 1.02 21.20 -10.62
N THR A 213 -0.17 20.79 -10.15
CA THR A 213 -0.89 21.47 -9.07
C THR A 213 -0.22 21.25 -7.72
N CYS A 214 -0.42 22.15 -6.76
CA CYS A 214 0.17 21.98 -5.43
C CYS A 214 -0.39 20.78 -4.68
N GLU A 215 -1.64 20.36 -4.92
CA GLU A 215 -2.20 19.11 -4.38
C GLU A 215 -1.40 17.89 -4.86
N ASP A 216 -1.08 17.83 -6.17
CA ASP A 216 -0.29 16.74 -6.75
C ASP A 216 1.15 16.76 -6.23
N ILE A 217 1.74 17.96 -6.06
CA ILE A 217 3.07 18.12 -5.45
C ILE A 217 3.05 17.58 -4.02
N LYS A 218 2.08 17.98 -3.19
CA LYS A 218 1.94 17.54 -1.80
C LYS A 218 1.80 16.00 -1.73
N ALA A 219 0.93 15.41 -2.54
CA ALA A 219 0.74 13.96 -2.58
C ALA A 219 2.02 13.20 -2.99
N ARG A 220 2.80 13.72 -3.94
CA ARG A 220 4.09 13.14 -4.33
C ARG A 220 5.13 13.26 -3.23
N LEU A 221 5.20 14.41 -2.56
CA LEU A 221 6.07 14.61 -1.40
C LEU A 221 5.66 13.77 -0.19
N ASP A 222 4.37 13.49 0.00
CA ASP A 222 3.87 12.56 1.01
C ASP A 222 4.45 11.16 0.78
N ASN A 223 4.29 10.61 -0.43
CA ASN A 223 4.84 9.30 -0.79
C ASN A 223 6.37 9.25 -0.65
N PHE A 224 7.04 10.32 -1.05
CA PHE A 224 8.48 10.44 -0.89
C PHE A 224 8.90 10.48 0.59
N GLY A 225 8.17 11.21 1.42
CA GLY A 225 8.37 11.28 2.87
C GLY A 225 8.16 9.92 3.55
N ILE A 226 7.13 9.16 3.16
CA ILE A 226 6.91 7.79 3.65
C ILE A 226 8.13 6.92 3.35
N SER A 227 8.64 6.97 2.11
CA SER A 227 9.83 6.19 1.73
C SER A 227 11.06 6.58 2.54
N LEU A 228 11.27 7.87 2.84
CA LEU A 228 12.39 8.32 3.68
C LEU A 228 12.26 7.90 5.15
N GLN A 229 11.03 7.75 5.65
CA GLN A 229 10.77 7.29 7.02
C GLN A 229 10.98 5.79 7.16
N SER A 230 10.57 5.00 6.16
CA SER A 230 10.82 3.54 6.15
C SER A 230 12.28 3.18 5.92
N HIS A 231 13.10 4.12 5.45
CA HIS A 231 14.49 3.92 5.05
C HIS A 231 15.43 4.94 5.73
N PRO A 232 15.73 4.77 7.04
CA PRO A 232 16.43 5.78 7.82
C PRO A 232 17.87 6.11 7.39
N GLU A 233 18.50 5.24 6.62
CA GLU A 233 19.86 5.35 6.08
C GLU A 233 19.94 6.17 4.78
N MET A 234 18.80 6.45 4.15
CA MET A 234 18.66 7.23 2.94
C MET A 234 18.69 8.75 3.19
N ARG A 235 19.24 9.48 2.23
CA ARG A 235 19.13 10.93 2.08
C ARG A 235 18.33 11.26 0.84
N ALA A 236 17.47 12.26 0.96
CA ALA A 236 16.74 12.81 -0.16
C ALA A 236 17.56 13.91 -0.83
N HIS A 237 17.72 13.81 -2.15
CA HIS A 237 18.25 14.86 -2.99
C HIS A 237 17.09 15.42 -3.82
N ILE A 238 16.83 16.71 -3.65
CA ILE A 238 15.77 17.44 -4.36
C ILE A 238 16.47 18.32 -5.38
N ILE A 239 16.43 17.94 -6.65
CA ILE A 239 16.97 18.77 -7.72
C ILE A 239 15.85 19.65 -8.25
N TYR A 240 15.99 20.97 -8.11
CA TYR A 240 15.01 21.92 -8.63
C TYR A 240 15.53 22.57 -9.91
N TYR A 241 14.66 22.73 -10.90
CA TYR A 241 14.98 23.34 -12.19
C TYR A 241 14.13 24.58 -12.42
N GLY A 242 14.77 25.67 -12.87
CA GLY A 242 14.08 26.88 -13.31
C GLY A 242 13.56 26.76 -14.74
N GLY A 243 12.33 27.18 -14.97
CA GLY A 243 11.75 27.26 -16.32
C GLY A 243 12.16 28.53 -17.07
N GLN A 244 12.11 28.50 -18.40
CA GLN A 244 12.22 29.71 -19.22
C GLN A 244 11.02 30.64 -19.03
N TYR A 245 9.86 30.06 -18.74
CA TYR A 245 8.61 30.73 -18.43
C TYR A 245 7.91 30.01 -17.28
N TYR A 246 7.06 30.75 -16.57
CA TYR A 246 6.14 30.23 -15.55
C TYR A 246 4.73 30.56 -16.00
N THR A 247 3.83 29.59 -15.94
CA THR A 247 2.44 29.78 -16.33
C THR A 247 1.58 29.97 -15.09
N ASP A 248 0.83 31.06 -14.99
CA ASP A 248 -0.11 31.28 -13.87
C ASP A 248 -1.42 30.49 -14.05
N TYR A 249 -2.32 30.55 -13.05
CA TYR A 249 -3.62 29.89 -13.08
C TYR A 249 -4.56 30.36 -14.21
N ARG A 250 -4.24 31.47 -14.90
CA ARG A 250 -4.95 31.97 -16.07
C ARG A 250 -4.24 31.63 -17.38
N GLU A 251 -3.34 30.65 -17.33
CA GLU A 251 -2.53 30.19 -18.46
C GLU A 251 -1.61 31.25 -19.08
N ARG A 252 -1.27 32.31 -18.32
CA ARG A 252 -0.40 33.37 -18.83
C ARG A 252 1.06 33.05 -18.53
N ARG A 253 1.90 33.18 -19.55
CA ARG A 253 3.34 32.98 -19.44
C ARG A 253 4.03 34.24 -18.92
N HIS A 254 4.80 34.06 -17.86
CA HIS A 254 5.63 35.09 -17.24
C HIS A 254 7.09 34.71 -17.32
N LEU A 255 7.96 35.70 -17.52
CA LEU A 255 9.40 35.50 -17.34
C LEU A 255 9.70 35.21 -15.85
N PRO A 256 10.70 34.36 -15.56
CA PRO A 256 11.13 34.12 -14.19
C PRO A 256 11.60 35.41 -13.49
N THR A 257 11.48 35.41 -12.18
CA THR A 257 12.21 36.31 -11.28
C THR A 257 13.48 35.63 -10.77
N ARG A 258 14.51 36.42 -10.41
CA ARG A 258 15.72 35.86 -9.80
C ARG A 258 15.36 35.21 -8.46
N GLY A 259 15.91 34.02 -8.21
CA GLY A 259 15.61 33.24 -7.00
C GLY A 259 14.31 32.44 -7.06
N GLN A 260 13.52 32.52 -8.13
CA GLN A 260 12.23 31.82 -8.22
C GLN A 260 12.37 30.29 -8.13
N ALA A 261 13.33 29.71 -8.85
CA ALA A 261 13.56 28.27 -8.80
C ALA A 261 14.07 27.81 -7.41
N GLU A 262 14.87 28.63 -6.74
CA GLU A 262 15.40 28.33 -5.39
C GLU A 262 14.30 28.42 -4.33
N ALA A 263 13.41 29.42 -4.43
CA ALA A 263 12.22 29.50 -3.60
C ALA A 263 11.32 28.27 -3.77
N PHE A 264 11.15 27.80 -5.01
CA PHE A 264 10.44 26.55 -5.28
C PHE A 264 11.08 25.35 -4.58
N GLY A 265 12.38 25.14 -4.77
CA GLY A 265 13.10 24.06 -4.11
C GLY A 265 13.00 24.13 -2.58
N SER A 266 13.02 25.34 -2.02
CA SER A 266 12.85 25.59 -0.59
C SER A 266 11.45 25.21 -0.09
N LEU A 267 10.39 25.46 -0.87
CA LEU A 267 9.03 25.01 -0.55
C LEU A 267 8.96 23.49 -0.42
N LEU A 268 9.51 22.76 -1.40
CA LEU A 268 9.52 21.29 -1.38
C LEU A 268 10.25 20.75 -0.15
N LYS A 269 11.43 21.33 0.16
CA LYS A 269 12.21 20.96 1.34
C LYS A 269 11.47 21.26 2.64
N ASN A 270 10.85 22.44 2.76
CA ASN A 270 10.11 22.84 3.95
C ASN A 270 8.89 21.96 4.20
N TYR A 271 8.18 21.53 3.15
CA TYR A 271 7.07 20.59 3.29
C TYR A 271 7.53 19.26 3.90
N LEU A 272 8.63 18.68 3.41
CA LEU A 272 9.18 17.44 3.97
C LEU A 272 9.63 17.59 5.43
N ILE A 273 10.13 18.77 5.82
CA ILE A 273 10.53 19.03 7.21
C ILE A 273 9.30 19.22 8.09
N ASN A 274 8.45 20.18 7.76
CA ASN A 274 7.40 20.67 8.65
C ASN A 274 6.15 19.78 8.65
N VAL A 275 5.83 19.15 7.51
CA VAL A 275 4.63 18.30 7.36
C VAL A 275 4.98 16.82 7.53
N ARG A 276 6.08 16.35 6.92
CA ARG A 276 6.50 14.94 7.00
C ARG A 276 7.45 14.62 8.15
N GLY A 277 7.94 15.63 8.88
CA GLY A 277 8.84 15.42 10.01
C GLY A 277 10.21 14.85 9.62
N ILE A 278 10.65 15.04 8.37
CA ILE A 278 11.96 14.56 7.93
C ILE A 278 13.06 15.47 8.49
N SER A 279 14.07 14.87 9.12
CA SER A 279 15.22 15.61 9.64
C SER A 279 15.90 16.44 8.53
N PRO A 280 16.18 17.75 8.74
CA PRO A 280 16.83 18.60 7.74
C PRO A 280 18.16 18.06 7.23
N ASN A 281 18.89 17.29 8.06
CA ASN A 281 20.19 16.70 7.69
C ASN A 281 20.05 15.59 6.63
N LYS A 282 18.85 15.02 6.48
CA LYS A 282 18.54 14.04 5.43
C LYS A 282 18.19 14.67 4.08
N LEU A 283 18.02 15.99 4.01
CA LEU A 283 17.53 16.68 2.81
C LEU A 283 18.63 17.56 2.20
N VAL A 284 19.06 17.20 0.99
CA VAL A 284 20.02 17.95 0.18
C VAL A 284 19.25 18.63 -0.96
N LEU A 285 19.32 19.96 -1.01
CA LEU A 285 18.72 20.73 -2.09
C LEU A 285 19.79 21.03 -3.15
N VAL A 286 19.50 20.74 -4.41
CA VAL A 286 20.46 20.87 -5.53
C VAL A 286 19.87 21.79 -6.60
N ASN A 287 20.61 22.83 -6.96
CA ASN A 287 20.26 23.69 -8.08
C ASN A 287 20.54 22.95 -9.40
N GLY A 288 19.48 22.58 -10.11
CA GLY A 288 19.58 21.85 -11.37
C GLY A 288 19.83 22.72 -12.60
N GLY A 289 19.87 24.05 -12.44
CA GLY A 289 19.94 24.98 -13.56
C GLY A 289 18.58 25.22 -14.21
N PHE A 290 18.55 25.34 -15.53
CA PHE A 290 17.34 25.71 -16.26
C PHE A 290 16.92 24.66 -17.29
N ARG A 291 15.60 24.50 -17.42
CA ARG A 291 14.94 23.71 -18.45
C ARG A 291 13.87 24.55 -19.16
N SER A 292 13.26 24.00 -20.21
CA SER A 292 12.12 24.63 -20.89
C SER A 292 10.99 24.95 -19.91
N GLU A 293 10.60 23.97 -19.11
CA GLU A 293 9.63 24.08 -18.03
C GLU A 293 10.32 23.93 -16.67
N TRP A 294 9.78 24.60 -15.65
CA TRP A 294 10.25 24.43 -14.28
C TRP A 294 9.75 23.09 -13.72
N GLY A 295 10.45 22.57 -12.72
CA GLY A 295 10.10 21.27 -12.13
C GLY A 295 11.11 20.82 -11.10
N ALA A 296 10.92 19.61 -10.60
CA ALA A 296 11.83 18.97 -9.68
C ALA A 296 11.99 17.47 -9.95
N GLU A 297 13.15 16.96 -9.58
CA GLU A 297 13.42 15.54 -9.46
C GLU A 297 13.64 15.19 -7.99
N LEU A 298 12.98 14.12 -7.55
CA LEU A 298 13.13 13.55 -6.23
C LEU A 298 14.02 12.32 -6.33
N TRP A 299 15.17 12.37 -5.69
CA TRP A 299 16.15 11.30 -5.70
C TRP A 299 16.35 10.76 -4.30
N LEU A 300 16.43 9.44 -4.20
CA LEU A 300 16.90 8.76 -3.00
C LEU A 300 18.35 8.34 -3.23
N ALA A 301 19.21 8.74 -2.31
CA ALA A 301 20.61 8.42 -2.34
C ALA A 301 21.06 7.96 -0.94
N PRO A 302 21.79 6.85 -0.83
CA PRO A 302 22.37 6.46 0.45
C PRO A 302 23.34 7.52 0.98
N SER A 303 23.51 7.56 2.29
CA SER A 303 24.49 8.43 2.93
C SER A 303 25.90 8.13 2.41
N GLY A 304 26.54 9.10 1.76
CA GLY A 304 27.88 8.95 1.18
C GLY A 304 27.91 8.66 -0.33
N ALA A 305 26.76 8.37 -0.96
CA ALA A 305 26.69 8.28 -2.42
C ALA A 305 26.99 9.64 -3.08
N SER A 306 27.48 9.60 -4.32
CA SER A 306 27.62 10.81 -5.13
C SER A 306 26.25 11.48 -5.32
N ALA A 307 26.22 12.81 -5.36
CA ALA A 307 24.98 13.51 -5.65
C ALA A 307 24.48 13.16 -7.07
N PRO A 308 23.16 13.03 -7.29
CA PRO A 308 22.62 12.88 -8.63
C PRO A 308 23.03 14.07 -9.51
N VAL A 309 23.33 13.77 -10.78
CA VAL A 309 23.84 14.77 -11.72
C VAL A 309 22.65 15.51 -12.35
N PRO A 310 22.55 16.85 -12.20
CA PRO A 310 21.47 17.59 -12.83
C PRO A 310 21.55 17.58 -14.36
N THR A 311 20.39 17.66 -15.00
CA THR A 311 20.26 17.68 -16.47
C THR A 311 19.54 18.94 -16.95
N PRO A 312 20.21 20.12 -16.88
CA PRO A 312 19.68 21.35 -17.46
C PRO A 312 19.61 21.25 -18.98
N THR A 313 18.57 21.82 -19.59
CA THR A 313 18.41 21.88 -21.05
C THR A 313 18.57 23.29 -21.61
N ILE A 314 18.66 24.31 -20.74
CA ILE A 314 18.82 25.71 -21.14
C ILE A 314 20.05 26.34 -20.43
N PRO A 315 20.98 26.94 -21.18
CA PRO A 315 22.08 27.70 -20.59
C PRO A 315 21.58 28.91 -19.79
N ALA A 316 22.13 29.13 -18.60
CA ALA A 316 21.68 30.21 -17.71
C ALA A 316 21.75 31.62 -18.34
N ASN A 317 22.70 31.85 -19.25
CA ASN A 317 22.84 33.13 -19.97
C ASN A 317 21.74 33.39 -21.03
N LYS A 318 20.92 32.38 -21.36
CA LYS A 318 19.76 32.52 -22.26
C LYS A 318 18.47 32.86 -21.53
N ILE A 319 18.47 32.82 -20.20
CA ILE A 319 17.28 33.11 -19.39
C ILE A 319 17.08 34.60 -19.27
N LYS A 320 15.88 35.05 -19.66
CA LYS A 320 15.43 36.42 -19.47
C LYS A 320 14.65 36.51 -18.17
N TYR A 321 14.96 37.52 -17.36
CA TYR A 321 14.29 37.76 -16.10
C TYR A 321 13.42 39.01 -16.18
N ARG A 322 12.24 38.98 -15.54
CA ARG A 322 11.49 40.20 -15.29
C ARG A 322 11.99 40.90 -14.02
N ARG A 323 11.85 42.23 -13.99
CA ARG A 323 12.07 43.02 -12.77
C ARG A 323 10.87 42.86 -11.85
N GLY A 324 11.12 42.89 -10.55
CA GLY A 324 10.07 42.79 -9.53
C GLY A 324 10.49 41.91 -8.37
N LYS A 325 9.68 41.94 -7.30
CA LYS A 325 9.85 41.01 -6.18
C LYS A 325 9.43 39.61 -6.62
N LEU A 326 10.03 38.62 -5.98
CA LEU A 326 9.58 37.23 -6.04
C LEU A 326 8.08 37.21 -5.67
N ASN A 327 7.23 36.75 -6.58
CA ASN A 327 5.82 36.51 -6.26
C ASN A 327 5.63 35.00 -6.06
N MET A 328 5.28 34.60 -4.84
CA MET A 328 5.01 33.22 -4.47
C MET A 328 3.66 32.72 -4.98
N ASP A 329 2.71 33.62 -5.29
CA ASP A 329 1.39 33.30 -5.87
C ASP A 329 1.47 32.56 -7.22
N LEU A 330 2.66 32.54 -7.85
CA LEU A 330 2.92 31.81 -9.10
C LEU A 330 3.15 30.31 -8.91
N PHE A 331 3.31 29.85 -7.67
CA PHE A 331 3.22 28.43 -7.32
C PHE A 331 1.74 28.11 -7.12
N ILE A 332 1.08 27.69 -8.20
CA ILE A 332 -0.37 27.42 -8.28
C ILE A 332 -0.86 26.67 -7.03
N GLY A 333 -1.53 27.36 -6.09
CA GLY A 333 -2.20 26.74 -4.94
C GLY A 333 -1.33 26.36 -3.74
N CYS A 334 -0.10 26.88 -3.62
CA CYS A 334 0.77 26.61 -2.47
C CYS A 334 0.62 27.63 -1.32
N ASP A 335 -0.25 28.64 -1.47
CA ASP A 335 -0.60 29.57 -0.39
C ASP A 335 -1.75 29.03 0.45
N GLU A 336 -1.45 28.09 1.35
CA GLU A 336 -2.27 27.91 2.56
C GLU A 336 -1.35 27.58 3.75
N GLY A 337 -1.21 28.56 4.65
CA GLY A 337 -0.89 28.36 6.07
C GLY A 337 0.55 28.02 6.41
N THR A 338 1.32 29.05 6.81
CA THR A 338 2.39 28.86 7.81
C THR A 338 1.79 28.82 9.20
#